data_AF-A0A2N2SYW3-F1
#
_entry.id   AF-A0A2N2SYW3-F1
#
_cell.length_a   1.000
_cell.length_b   1.000
_cell.length_c   1.000
_cell.angle_alpha   90.00
_cell.angle_beta   90.00
_cell.angle_gamma   90.00
#
_symmetry.space_group_name_H-M   'P 1'
#
loop_
_entity.id
_entity.type
_entity.pdbx_description
1 polymer ?
#
loop_
_entity_poly.entity_id
_entity_poly.type
_entity_poly.pdbx_seq_one_letter_code
_entity_poly.pdbx_strand_id
1 'polypeptide(L)'
;EMIAIAFQFNGTLDRIVGDAVAIMFSAPVRQPDHRQRALSCALAMQRFAAQYSDDLQAKGVPFGHTRIGVHTGEVIVGNFGGSTIFDYRALGDPVNTASRLEAVNKHLGTRVCVSEATLSGCTGVVTRPVGRLVLKGKSRPLMVFQPIYEGLEIAGAPLDDPQYAAAYALLTKDPVAARAAFEQLALARPTDPLVQLHLRRLQDNQTGDLIVMTEK
;
A
#
# COMPACT_ATOMS: atom_id res chain seq x y z
N GLU A 1 14.80 -14.31 -5.00
CA GLU A 1 14.02 -13.29 -5.74
C GLU A 1 13.64 -12.04 -4.96
N MET A 2 12.68 -12.04 -4.01
CA MET A 2 12.28 -10.79 -3.32
C MET A 2 13.45 -9.97 -2.78
N ILE A 3 14.38 -10.61 -2.07
CA ILE A 3 15.59 -9.95 -1.54
C ILE A 3 16.50 -9.43 -2.67
N ALA A 4 16.61 -10.16 -3.78
CA ALA A 4 17.39 -9.72 -4.94
C ALA A 4 16.78 -8.45 -5.57
N ILE A 5 15.45 -8.38 -5.67
CA ILE A 5 14.74 -7.17 -6.11
C ILE A 5 15.06 -6.01 -5.15
N ALA A 6 15.03 -6.22 -3.83
CA ALA A 6 15.39 -5.18 -2.87
C ALA A 6 16.78 -4.59 -3.14
N PHE A 7 17.78 -5.45 -3.38
CA PHE A 7 19.14 -5.00 -3.66
C PHE A 7 19.29 -4.31 -5.03
N GLN A 8 18.53 -4.70 -6.05
CA GLN A 8 18.51 -4.01 -7.36
C GLN A 8 18.12 -2.53 -7.22
N PHE A 9 17.23 -2.21 -6.28
CA PHE A 9 16.82 -0.83 -5.99
C PHE A 9 17.67 -0.16 -4.90
N ASN A 10 18.76 -0.80 -4.49
CA ASN A 10 19.64 -0.38 -3.40
C ASN A 10 18.94 -0.28 -2.03
N GLY A 11 17.94 -1.13 -1.79
CA GLY A 11 17.34 -1.31 -0.47
C GLY A 11 18.24 -2.16 0.43
N THR A 12 18.16 -1.92 1.74
CA THR A 12 18.84 -2.72 2.76
C THR A 12 17.81 -3.62 3.43
N LEU A 13 18.06 -4.93 3.43
CA LEU A 13 17.24 -5.89 4.17
C LEU A 13 17.42 -5.64 5.68
N ASP A 14 16.34 -5.26 6.36
CA ASP A 14 16.31 -5.03 7.80
C ASP A 14 16.12 -6.37 8.54
N ARG A 15 15.10 -7.14 8.17
CA ARG A 15 14.83 -8.48 8.74
C ARG A 15 13.84 -9.29 7.91
N ILE A 16 13.81 -10.59 8.17
CA ILE A 16 12.79 -11.52 7.71
C ILE A 16 11.94 -11.92 8.92
N VAL A 17 10.61 -11.85 8.80
CA VAL A 17 9.66 -12.18 9.87
C VAL A 17 8.59 -13.12 9.31
N GLY A 18 8.80 -14.43 9.51
CA GLY A 18 7.93 -15.44 8.92
C GLY A 18 7.95 -15.39 7.39
N ASP A 19 6.82 -15.03 6.79
CA ASP A 19 6.63 -14.84 5.35
C ASP A 19 6.85 -13.39 4.89
N ALA A 20 7.13 -12.47 5.81
CA ALA A 20 7.35 -11.06 5.51
C ALA A 20 8.84 -10.69 5.45
N VAL A 21 9.16 -9.72 4.59
CA VAL A 21 10.47 -9.07 4.54
C VAL A 21 10.32 -7.59 4.87
N ALA A 22 11.20 -7.08 5.73
CA ALA A 22 11.30 -5.66 6.04
C ALA A 22 12.53 -5.08 5.33
N ILE A 23 12.33 -4.01 4.58
CA ILE A 23 13.37 -3.37 3.77
C ILE A 23 13.37 -1.88 4.11
N MET A 24 14.57 -1.34 4.31
CA MET A 24 14.78 0.09 4.53
C MET A 24 15.58 0.71 3.39
N PHE A 25 15.35 1.99 3.15
CA PHE A 25 16.05 2.80 2.16
C PHE A 25 16.63 4.04 2.86
N SER A 26 17.69 4.61 2.30
CA SER A 26 18.51 5.68 2.89
C SER A 26 19.27 5.31 4.18
N ALA A 27 19.49 4.02 4.44
CA ALA A 27 20.39 3.51 5.48
C ALA A 27 21.05 2.20 5.01
N PRO A 28 22.34 1.95 5.29
CA PRO A 28 23.29 2.83 6.00
C PRO A 28 23.76 4.02 5.16
N VAL A 29 23.60 3.95 3.84
CA VAL A 29 24.00 5.02 2.91
C VAL A 29 22.83 5.94 2.65
N ARG A 30 23.05 7.24 2.77
CA ARG A 30 22.03 8.26 2.47
C ARG A 30 21.62 8.20 0.99
N GLN A 31 20.32 8.18 0.74
CA GLN A 31 19.74 8.13 -0.60
C GLN A 31 18.71 9.26 -0.74
N PRO A 32 19.02 10.39 -1.40
CA PRO A 32 18.07 11.49 -1.56
C PRO A 32 16.76 11.10 -2.27
N ASP A 33 16.83 10.08 -3.13
CA ASP A 33 15.74 9.51 -3.92
C ASP A 33 15.09 8.27 -3.27
N HIS A 34 15.33 8.02 -1.97
CA HIS A 34 14.89 6.81 -1.27
C HIS A 34 13.39 6.54 -1.37
N ARG A 35 12.55 7.59 -1.44
CA ARG A 35 11.10 7.46 -1.60
C ARG A 35 10.75 6.80 -2.93
N GLN A 36 11.33 7.29 -4.02
CA GLN A 36 11.16 6.73 -5.36
C GLN A 36 11.72 5.31 -5.43
N ARG A 37 12.90 5.04 -4.84
CA ARG A 37 13.49 3.69 -4.79
C ARG A 37 12.58 2.70 -4.06
N ALA A 38 12.07 3.08 -2.90
CA ALA A 38 11.18 2.24 -2.11
C ALA A 38 9.90 1.90 -2.87
N LEU A 39 9.32 2.89 -3.55
CA LEU A 39 8.12 2.68 -4.36
C LEU A 39 8.40 1.79 -5.57
N SER A 40 9.44 2.07 -6.36
CA SER A 40 9.83 1.24 -7.51
C SER A 40 10.15 -0.20 -7.10
N CYS A 41 10.81 -0.38 -5.95
CA CYS A 41 11.05 -1.71 -5.37
C CYS A 41 9.75 -2.43 -5.02
N ALA A 42 8.80 -1.75 -4.36
CA ALA A 42 7.51 -2.32 -4.01
C ALA A 42 6.73 -2.76 -5.26
N LEU A 43 6.73 -1.97 -6.32
CA LEU A 43 6.05 -2.33 -7.58
C LEU A 43 6.73 -3.50 -8.28
N ALA A 44 8.07 -3.55 -8.30
CA ALA A 44 8.81 -4.68 -8.87
C ALA A 44 8.55 -5.98 -8.08
N MET A 45 8.50 -5.91 -6.75
CA MET A 45 8.16 -7.04 -5.89
C MET A 45 6.73 -7.50 -6.09
N GLN A 46 5.77 -6.57 -6.22
CA GLN A 46 4.39 -6.91 -6.50
C GLN A 46 4.31 -7.68 -7.83
N ARG A 47 4.96 -7.18 -8.89
CA ARG A 47 4.88 -7.81 -10.22
C ARG A 47 5.41 -9.24 -10.19
N PHE A 48 6.57 -9.43 -9.53
CA PHE A 48 7.13 -10.75 -9.32
C PHE A 48 6.18 -11.65 -8.49
N ALA A 49 5.62 -11.14 -7.38
CA ALA A 49 4.69 -11.90 -6.53
C ALA A 49 3.44 -12.34 -7.29
N ALA A 50 2.87 -11.47 -8.11
CA ALA A 50 1.67 -11.76 -8.90
C ALA A 50 1.95 -12.90 -9.88
N GLN A 51 2.98 -12.76 -10.71
CA GLN A 51 3.37 -13.80 -11.66
C GLN A 51 3.70 -15.13 -10.96
N TYR A 52 4.42 -15.09 -9.86
CA TYR A 52 4.75 -16.30 -9.09
C TYR A 52 3.50 -16.98 -8.50
N SER A 53 2.53 -16.19 -8.03
CA SER A 53 1.26 -16.70 -7.53
C SER A 53 0.45 -17.35 -8.67
N ASP A 54 0.37 -16.71 -9.83
CA ASP A 54 -0.36 -17.21 -11.00
C ASP A 54 0.24 -18.52 -11.52
N ASP A 55 1.58 -18.61 -11.60
CA ASP A 55 2.29 -19.83 -12.01
C ASP A 55 2.04 -21.01 -11.07
N LEU A 56 1.91 -20.76 -9.77
CA LEU A 56 1.59 -21.80 -8.78
C LEU A 56 0.12 -22.20 -8.83
N GLN A 57 -0.79 -21.23 -8.98
CA GLN A 57 -2.21 -21.48 -9.12
C GLN A 57 -2.52 -22.28 -10.40
N ALA A 58 -1.84 -21.98 -11.51
CA ALA A 58 -1.93 -22.74 -12.76
C ALA A 58 -1.48 -24.21 -12.60
N LYS A 59 -0.63 -24.49 -11.61
CA LYS A 59 -0.20 -25.85 -11.24
C LYS A 59 -1.10 -26.49 -10.17
N GLY A 60 -2.22 -25.86 -9.82
CA GLY A 60 -3.15 -26.33 -8.80
C GLY A 60 -2.67 -26.16 -7.36
N VAL A 61 -1.61 -25.36 -7.12
CA VAL A 61 -1.12 -25.06 -5.78
C VAL A 61 -1.82 -23.81 -5.27
N PRO A 62 -2.62 -23.89 -4.18
CA PRO A 62 -3.29 -22.73 -3.64
C PRO A 62 -2.26 -21.81 -2.97
N PHE A 63 -1.83 -20.77 -3.69
CA PHE A 63 -0.87 -19.80 -3.22
C PHE A 63 -1.54 -18.43 -3.04
N GLY A 64 -1.24 -17.77 -1.92
CA GLY A 64 -1.81 -16.46 -1.61
C GLY A 64 -1.21 -15.32 -2.44
N HIS A 65 -1.65 -14.11 -2.13
CA HIS A 65 -1.08 -12.89 -2.70
C HIS A 65 -0.23 -12.14 -1.67
N THR A 66 0.88 -11.59 -2.13
CA THR A 66 1.72 -10.69 -1.33
C THR A 66 1.10 -9.31 -1.22
N ARG A 67 1.15 -8.74 -0.01
CA ARG A 67 0.76 -7.36 0.28
C ARG A 67 1.99 -6.55 0.66
N ILE A 68 2.00 -5.28 0.29
CA ILE A 68 3.14 -4.38 0.50
C ILE A 68 2.63 -3.05 1.06
N GLY A 69 3.27 -2.60 2.15
CA GLY A 69 3.06 -1.29 2.76
C GLY A 69 4.32 -0.44 2.64
N VAL A 70 4.21 0.77 2.10
CA VAL A 70 5.35 1.68 1.94
C VAL A 70 5.09 2.99 2.68
N HIS A 71 5.97 3.32 3.62
CA HIS A 71 5.90 4.55 4.40
C HIS A 71 7.27 5.20 4.56
N THR A 72 7.27 6.52 4.66
CA THR A 72 8.45 7.34 4.88
C THR A 72 8.29 8.15 6.16
N GLY A 73 9.30 8.13 7.02
CA GLY A 73 9.37 8.96 8.22
C GLY A 73 10.73 8.82 8.90
N GLU A 74 10.93 9.59 9.96
CA GLU A 74 12.17 9.57 10.74
C GLU A 74 12.24 8.35 11.66
N VAL A 75 13.37 7.66 11.59
CA VAL A 75 13.66 6.44 12.36
C VAL A 75 15.07 6.52 12.91
N ILE A 76 15.31 5.81 14.01
CA ILE A 76 16.67 5.58 14.52
C ILE A 76 17.17 4.30 13.88
N VAL A 77 18.32 4.36 13.22
CA VAL A 77 18.97 3.18 12.63
C VAL A 77 20.31 2.97 13.30
N GLY A 78 20.62 1.73 13.65
CA GLY A 78 21.87 1.38 14.29
C GLY A 78 21.95 -0.09 14.65
N ASN A 79 23.07 -0.46 15.27
CA ASN A 79 23.24 -1.77 15.88
C ASN A 79 22.54 -1.77 17.24
N PHE A 80 21.53 -2.61 17.39
CA PHE A 80 20.77 -2.79 18.62
C PHE A 80 21.02 -4.18 19.20
N GLY A 81 21.15 -4.25 20.53
CA GLY A 81 21.38 -5.49 21.25
C GLY A 81 22.53 -5.41 22.25
N GLY A 82 22.95 -6.56 22.76
CA GLY A 82 24.02 -6.69 23.74
C GLY A 82 25.23 -7.44 23.18
N SER A 83 26.19 -7.81 24.03
CA SER A 83 27.41 -8.53 23.62
C SER A 83 27.18 -9.83 22.86
N THR A 84 25.99 -10.43 22.97
CA THR A 84 25.67 -11.76 22.44
C THR A 84 24.79 -11.72 21.20
N ILE A 85 24.01 -10.64 20.98
CA ILE A 85 23.09 -10.50 19.84
C ILE A 85 23.17 -9.05 19.37
N PHE A 86 23.51 -8.85 18.09
CA PHE A 86 23.60 -7.55 17.44
C PHE A 86 22.73 -7.56 16.17
N ASP A 87 21.75 -6.66 16.11
CA ASP A 87 20.90 -6.46 14.94
C ASP A 87 21.07 -5.04 14.42
N TYR A 88 21.50 -4.88 13.16
CA TYR A 88 21.42 -3.59 12.48
C TYR A 88 20.00 -3.37 11.96
N ARG A 89 19.26 -2.44 12.57
CA ARG A 89 17.82 -2.30 12.29
C ARG A 89 17.28 -0.89 12.44
N ALA A 90 16.15 -0.64 11.80
CA ALA A 90 15.38 0.60 11.97
C ALA A 90 14.37 0.46 13.12
N LEU A 91 14.35 1.44 14.02
CA LEU A 91 13.39 1.56 15.11
C LEU A 91 12.65 2.92 15.04
N GLY A 92 11.33 2.87 15.18
CA GLY A 92 10.50 4.06 15.21
C GLY A 92 9.07 3.79 14.76
N ASP A 93 8.19 4.75 15.01
CA ASP A 93 6.79 4.72 14.57
C ASP A 93 6.62 4.52 13.05
N PRO A 94 7.49 5.06 12.17
CA PRO A 94 7.36 4.81 10.73
C PRO A 94 7.49 3.33 10.33
N VAL A 95 8.33 2.53 11.02
CA VAL A 95 8.48 1.09 10.77
C VAL A 95 7.17 0.36 11.08
N ASN A 96 6.54 0.70 12.20
CA ASN A 96 5.23 0.16 12.58
C ASN A 96 4.13 0.62 11.62
N THR A 97 4.23 1.85 11.11
CA THR A 97 3.28 2.38 10.11
C THR A 97 3.35 1.60 8.81
N ALA A 98 4.56 1.34 8.29
CA ALA A 98 4.75 0.55 7.08
C ALA A 98 4.14 -0.86 7.22
N SER A 99 4.38 -1.53 8.35
CA SER A 99 3.75 -2.85 8.64
C SER A 99 2.22 -2.76 8.72
N ARG A 100 1.66 -1.71 9.32
CA ARG A 100 0.19 -1.52 9.36
C ARG A 100 -0.38 -1.23 7.98
N LEU A 101 0.35 -0.53 7.11
CA LEU A 101 -0.04 -0.34 5.72
C LEU A 101 0.02 -1.66 4.93
N GLU A 102 0.97 -2.55 5.20
CA GLU A 102 0.94 -3.90 4.61
C GLU A 102 -0.34 -4.63 5.03
N ALA A 103 -0.61 -4.70 6.33
CA ALA A 103 -1.75 -5.44 6.86
C ALA A 103 -3.10 -4.89 6.37
N VAL A 104 -3.24 -3.57 6.26
CA VAL A 104 -4.53 -2.93 5.88
C VAL A 104 -4.93 -3.27 4.44
N ASN A 105 -3.98 -3.61 3.56
CA ASN A 105 -4.30 -4.08 2.19
C ASN A 105 -5.32 -5.24 2.21
N LYS A 106 -5.28 -6.12 3.23
CA LYS A 106 -6.24 -7.23 3.36
C LYS A 106 -7.68 -6.74 3.50
N HIS A 107 -7.89 -5.70 4.29
CA HIS A 107 -9.22 -5.11 4.54
C HIS A 107 -9.69 -4.28 3.35
N LEU A 108 -8.75 -3.59 2.71
CA LEU A 108 -9.03 -2.76 1.54
C LEU A 108 -9.18 -3.58 0.25
N GLY A 109 -8.81 -4.86 0.24
CA GLY A 109 -8.73 -5.69 -0.96
C GLY A 109 -7.58 -5.33 -1.91
N THR A 110 -6.70 -4.41 -1.52
CA THR A 110 -5.56 -3.95 -2.33
C THR A 110 -4.34 -4.87 -2.17
N ARG A 111 -3.26 -4.56 -2.90
CA ARG A 111 -1.96 -5.27 -2.81
C ARG A 111 -0.82 -4.36 -2.40
N VAL A 112 -0.86 -3.09 -2.79
CA VAL A 112 0.16 -2.11 -2.44
C VAL A 112 -0.54 -0.87 -1.87
N CYS A 113 -0.16 -0.48 -0.65
CA CYS A 113 -0.59 0.75 -0.02
C CYS A 113 0.62 1.63 0.27
N VAL A 114 0.52 2.91 -0.11
CA VAL A 114 1.61 3.87 0.02
C VAL A 114 1.08 5.11 0.72
N SER A 115 1.82 5.60 1.72
CA SER A 115 1.48 6.85 2.39
C SER A 115 1.83 8.07 1.52
N GLU A 116 1.10 9.18 1.74
CA GLU A 116 1.43 10.50 1.21
C GLU A 116 2.90 10.90 1.45
N ALA A 117 3.44 10.60 2.63
CA ALA A 117 4.84 10.92 2.97
C ALA A 117 5.86 10.28 2.01
N THR A 118 5.57 9.09 1.49
CA THR A 118 6.39 8.46 0.45
C THR A 118 6.09 9.08 -0.92
N LEU A 119 4.81 9.21 -1.26
CA LEU A 119 4.39 9.70 -2.58
C LEU A 119 4.84 11.12 -2.89
N SER A 120 4.95 11.99 -1.87
CA SER A 120 5.40 13.38 -2.00
C SER A 120 6.79 13.55 -2.61
N GLY A 121 7.64 12.52 -2.59
CA GLY A 121 8.95 12.53 -3.26
C GLY A 121 9.07 11.54 -4.42
N CYS A 122 7.94 11.09 -4.96
CA CYS A 122 7.90 10.24 -6.15
C CYS A 122 7.37 11.05 -7.35
N THR A 123 7.77 10.65 -8.56
CA THR A 123 7.33 11.29 -9.82
C THR A 123 6.86 10.24 -10.81
N GLY A 124 5.93 10.61 -11.69
CA GLY A 124 5.45 9.71 -12.76
C GLY A 124 4.65 8.51 -12.28
N VAL A 125 4.15 8.52 -11.04
CA VAL A 125 3.34 7.44 -10.48
C VAL A 125 1.88 7.86 -10.48
N VAL A 126 1.06 7.10 -11.18
CA VAL A 126 -0.38 7.25 -11.11
C VAL A 126 -0.89 6.49 -9.88
N THR A 127 -1.80 7.09 -9.13
CA THR A 127 -2.34 6.50 -7.91
C THR A 127 -3.82 6.75 -7.76
N ARG A 128 -4.50 5.86 -7.05
CA ARG A 128 -5.85 6.05 -6.53
C ARG A 128 -5.79 6.43 -5.05
N PRO A 129 -6.42 7.53 -4.63
CA PRO A 129 -6.54 7.82 -3.20
C PRO A 129 -7.42 6.76 -2.54
N VAL A 130 -6.96 6.17 -1.44
CA VAL A 130 -7.76 5.22 -0.64
C VAL A 130 -8.59 5.97 0.38
N GLY A 131 -7.99 6.95 1.04
CA GLY A 131 -8.59 7.63 2.18
C GLY A 131 -7.57 8.11 3.20
N ARG A 132 -8.04 8.93 4.13
CA ARG A 132 -7.34 9.26 5.36
C ARG A 132 -7.59 8.14 6.36
N LEU A 133 -6.61 7.24 6.50
CA LEU A 133 -6.72 6.07 7.36
C LEU A 133 -6.24 6.39 8.78
N VAL A 134 -7.09 6.19 9.77
CA VAL A 134 -6.64 6.05 11.17
C VAL A 134 -6.26 4.59 11.36
N LEU A 135 -4.97 4.29 11.20
CA LEU A 135 -4.46 2.93 11.37
C LEU A 135 -4.63 2.49 12.83
N LYS A 136 -4.80 1.19 13.03
CA LYS A 136 -4.96 0.61 14.37
C LYS A 136 -3.89 1.13 15.36
N GLY A 137 -4.31 1.49 16.57
CA GLY A 137 -3.40 1.96 17.61
C GLY A 137 -2.75 3.32 17.31
N LYS A 138 -3.20 4.03 16.29
CA LYS A 138 -2.81 5.41 16.00
C LYS A 138 -4.00 6.35 16.18
N SER A 139 -3.71 7.61 16.48
CA SER A 139 -4.72 8.68 16.62
C SER A 139 -4.76 9.63 15.43
N ARG A 140 -3.63 9.81 14.74
CA ARG A 140 -3.53 10.70 13.58
C ARG A 140 -3.88 9.95 12.30
N PRO A 141 -4.77 10.50 11.46
CA PRO A 141 -5.04 9.94 10.15
C PRO A 141 -3.82 10.08 9.23
N LEU A 142 -3.60 9.08 8.40
CA LEU A 142 -2.58 9.06 7.35
C LEU A 142 -3.26 9.01 6.00
N MET A 143 -2.94 9.93 5.09
CA MET A 143 -3.44 9.84 3.73
C MET A 143 -2.73 8.69 3.00
N VAL A 144 -3.52 7.75 2.48
CA VAL A 144 -3.05 6.51 1.84
C VAL A 144 -3.54 6.43 0.41
N PHE A 145 -2.71 5.86 -0.44
CA PHE A 145 -2.94 5.69 -1.85
C PHE A 145 -2.61 4.26 -2.29
N GLN A 146 -3.30 3.80 -3.33
CA GLN A 146 -2.96 2.61 -4.09
C GLN A 146 -2.28 3.06 -5.38
N PRO A 147 -1.00 2.70 -5.62
CA PRO A 147 -0.38 2.90 -6.93
C PRO A 147 -1.09 2.07 -8.00
N ILE A 148 -1.23 2.65 -9.20
CA ILE A 148 -1.59 1.91 -10.41
C ILE A 148 -0.30 1.44 -11.07
N TYR A 149 -0.24 0.16 -11.42
CA TYR A 149 0.93 -0.49 -12.00
C TYR A 149 0.51 -1.55 -13.03
N GLU A 150 1.43 -1.93 -13.91
CA GLU A 150 1.24 -2.99 -14.88
C GLU A 150 0.93 -4.32 -14.17
N GLY A 151 -0.14 -5.00 -14.57
CA GLY A 151 -0.63 -6.22 -13.90
C GLY A 151 -1.57 -5.96 -12.72
N LEU A 152 -1.91 -4.69 -12.42
CA LEU A 152 -3.06 -4.40 -11.58
C LEU A 152 -4.35 -4.70 -12.38
N GLU A 153 -4.85 -5.91 -12.24
CA GLU A 153 -6.10 -6.32 -12.89
C GLU A 153 -7.31 -5.69 -12.19
N ILE A 154 -7.74 -4.54 -12.71
CA ILE A 154 -9.05 -3.98 -12.41
C ILE A 154 -9.82 -3.95 -13.72
N ALA A 155 -10.66 -4.97 -13.91
CA ALA A 155 -11.47 -5.08 -15.11
C ALA A 155 -12.27 -3.79 -15.36
N GLY A 156 -12.05 -3.18 -16.52
CA GLY A 156 -12.75 -1.96 -16.94
C GLY A 156 -12.22 -0.64 -16.34
N ALA A 157 -11.07 -0.63 -15.65
CA ALA A 157 -10.42 0.62 -15.21
C ALA A 157 -9.33 1.07 -16.19
N PRO A 158 -9.31 2.35 -16.62
CA PRO A 158 -8.20 2.89 -17.39
C PRO A 158 -6.99 3.16 -16.48
N LEU A 159 -5.79 3.30 -17.08
CA LEU A 159 -4.51 3.46 -16.36
C LEU A 159 -4.46 4.69 -15.44
N ASP A 160 -5.23 5.74 -15.73
CA ASP A 160 -5.32 7.00 -14.97
C ASP A 160 -6.58 7.13 -14.11
N ASP A 161 -7.52 6.19 -14.24
CA ASP A 161 -8.80 6.06 -13.53
C ASP A 161 -9.52 7.38 -13.16
N PRO A 162 -9.81 8.28 -14.13
CA PRO A 162 -10.42 9.58 -13.85
C PRO A 162 -11.84 9.46 -13.31
N GLN A 163 -12.56 8.37 -13.66
CA GLN A 163 -13.90 8.11 -13.14
C GLN A 163 -13.86 7.82 -11.64
N TYR A 164 -12.93 7.00 -11.18
CA TYR A 164 -12.74 6.78 -9.74
C TYR A 164 -12.28 8.07 -9.04
N ALA A 165 -11.35 8.81 -9.64
CA ALA A 165 -10.86 10.07 -9.06
C ALA A 165 -11.99 11.09 -8.88
N ALA A 166 -12.88 11.23 -9.88
CA ALA A 166 -14.06 12.09 -9.81
C ALA A 166 -15.04 11.63 -8.72
N ALA A 167 -15.35 10.33 -8.65
CA ALA A 167 -16.22 9.76 -7.62
C ALA A 167 -15.64 9.96 -6.20
N TYR A 168 -14.34 9.74 -6.03
CA TYR A 168 -13.64 9.94 -4.77
C TYR A 168 -13.68 11.41 -4.32
N ALA A 169 -13.49 12.36 -5.24
CA ALA A 169 -13.54 13.78 -4.93
C ALA A 169 -14.92 14.25 -4.44
N LEU A 170 -15.99 13.50 -4.75
CA LEU A 170 -17.34 13.77 -4.26
C LEU A 170 -17.55 13.31 -2.81
N LEU A 171 -16.76 12.36 -2.29
CA LEU A 171 -16.95 11.80 -0.94
C LEU A 171 -17.05 12.87 0.16
N THR A 172 -16.30 13.96 0.03
CA THR A 172 -16.27 15.08 0.98
C THR A 172 -17.11 16.28 0.55
N LYS A 173 -17.53 16.34 -0.72
CA LYS A 173 -18.24 17.50 -1.30
C LYS A 173 -19.74 17.28 -1.40
N ASP A 174 -20.14 16.12 -1.88
CA ASP A 174 -21.53 15.74 -2.12
C ASP A 174 -21.66 14.22 -1.97
N PRO A 175 -21.98 13.72 -0.76
CA PRO A 175 -22.13 12.29 -0.51
C PRO A 175 -23.23 11.62 -1.33
N VAL A 176 -24.27 12.36 -1.73
CA VAL A 176 -25.38 11.82 -2.55
C VAL A 176 -24.88 11.58 -3.97
N ALA A 177 -24.20 12.57 -4.56
CA ALA A 177 -23.57 12.42 -5.87
C ALA A 177 -22.44 11.37 -5.83
N ALA A 178 -21.66 11.31 -4.75
CA ALA A 178 -20.64 10.29 -4.56
C ALA A 178 -21.24 8.88 -4.60
N ARG A 179 -22.36 8.67 -3.89
CA ARG A 179 -23.06 7.38 -3.89
C ARG A 179 -23.51 6.99 -5.29
N ALA A 180 -24.17 7.88 -6.02
CA ALA A 180 -24.60 7.61 -7.39
C ALA A 180 -23.40 7.26 -8.30
N ALA A 181 -22.28 7.98 -8.16
CA ALA A 181 -21.06 7.70 -8.93
C ALA A 181 -20.44 6.34 -8.58
N PHE A 182 -20.37 5.97 -7.30
CA PHE A 182 -19.86 4.67 -6.86
C PHE A 182 -20.80 3.50 -7.22
N GLU A 183 -22.12 3.71 -7.26
CA GLU A 183 -23.09 2.72 -7.75
C GLU A 183 -22.86 2.45 -9.25
N GLN A 184 -22.65 3.49 -10.06
CA GLN A 184 -22.32 3.33 -11.48
C GLN A 184 -20.97 2.63 -11.69
N LEU A 185 -19.94 3.01 -10.93
CA LEU A 185 -18.64 2.34 -10.97
C LEU A 185 -18.74 0.87 -10.56
N ALA A 186 -19.56 0.53 -9.56
CA ALA A 186 -19.73 -0.83 -9.10
C ALA A 186 -20.43 -1.73 -10.15
N LEU A 187 -21.33 -1.17 -10.97
CA LEU A 187 -21.92 -1.88 -12.11
C LEU A 187 -20.87 -2.16 -13.20
N ALA A 188 -20.01 -1.18 -13.49
CA ALA A 188 -18.97 -1.33 -14.51
C ALA A 188 -17.79 -2.19 -14.04
N ARG A 189 -17.49 -2.18 -12.74
CA ARG A 189 -16.29 -2.77 -12.12
C ARG A 189 -16.64 -3.49 -10.81
N PRO A 190 -17.41 -4.59 -10.87
CA PRO A 190 -17.94 -5.25 -9.67
C PRO A 190 -16.87 -5.83 -8.75
N THR A 191 -15.68 -6.14 -9.28
CA THR A 191 -14.55 -6.72 -8.53
C THR A 191 -13.55 -5.67 -8.04
N ASP A 192 -13.75 -4.37 -8.33
CA ASP A 192 -12.85 -3.31 -7.89
C ASP A 192 -12.99 -3.08 -6.38
N PRO A 193 -11.94 -3.39 -5.59
CA PRO A 193 -12.07 -3.43 -4.14
C PRO A 193 -12.24 -2.05 -3.51
N LEU A 194 -11.67 -0.98 -4.09
CA LEU A 194 -11.85 0.37 -3.58
C LEU A 194 -13.21 0.95 -3.94
N VAL A 195 -13.75 0.61 -5.12
CA VAL A 195 -15.14 0.96 -5.47
C VAL A 195 -16.11 0.31 -4.49
N GLN A 196 -15.96 -0.99 -4.23
CA GLN A 196 -16.79 -1.72 -3.27
C GLN A 196 -16.64 -1.17 -1.85
N LEU A 197 -15.43 -0.80 -1.43
CA LEU A 197 -15.16 -0.18 -0.14
C LEU A 197 -15.96 1.11 0.04
N HIS A 198 -15.85 2.05 -0.89
CA HIS A 198 -16.53 3.34 -0.77
C HIS A 198 -18.04 3.23 -0.93
N LEU A 199 -18.51 2.38 -1.84
CA LEU A 199 -19.94 2.13 -1.99
C LEU A 199 -20.56 1.59 -0.70
N ARG A 200 -19.93 0.57 -0.09
CA ARG A 200 -20.41 0.01 1.18
C ARG A 200 -20.43 1.07 2.28
N ARG A 201 -19.36 1.87 2.41
CA ARG A 201 -19.31 2.97 3.39
C ARG A 201 -20.45 3.97 3.19
N LEU A 202 -20.74 4.37 1.96
CA LEU A 202 -21.84 5.29 1.65
C LEU A 202 -23.22 4.67 1.90
N GLN A 203 -23.39 3.37 1.68
CA GLN A 203 -24.61 2.63 2.02
C GLN A 203 -24.82 2.55 3.55
N ASP A 204 -23.73 2.44 4.31
CA ASP A 204 -23.72 2.48 5.78
C ASP A 204 -23.82 3.91 6.35
N ASN A 205 -24.15 4.90 5.52
CA ASN A 205 -24.23 6.33 5.86
C ASN A 205 -22.91 6.94 6.38
N GLN A 206 -21.77 6.30 6.11
CA GLN A 206 -20.46 6.90 6.37
C GLN A 206 -20.11 7.85 5.23
N THR A 207 -19.68 9.07 5.57
CA THR A 207 -19.33 10.10 4.60
C THR A 207 -17.86 10.49 4.70
N GLY A 208 -17.37 11.22 3.71
CA GLY A 208 -15.99 11.67 3.64
C GLY A 208 -14.98 10.56 3.36
N ASP A 209 -13.71 10.94 3.43
CA ASP A 209 -12.55 10.12 3.12
C ASP A 209 -11.83 9.58 4.36
N LEU A 210 -12.29 9.93 5.57
CA LEU A 210 -11.74 9.40 6.81
C LEU A 210 -12.23 7.96 7.06
N ILE A 211 -11.30 7.04 7.28
CA ILE A 211 -11.62 5.63 7.54
C ILE A 211 -10.85 5.16 8.78
N VAL A 212 -11.57 4.66 9.78
CA VAL A 212 -10.97 4.19 11.04
C VAL A 212 -10.80 2.67 10.95
N MET A 213 -9.55 2.21 11.06
CA MET A 213 -9.21 0.79 11.00
C MET A 213 -9.26 0.18 12.40
N THR A 214 -10.34 -0.52 12.72
CA THR A 214 -10.58 -1.13 14.04
C THR A 214 -10.10 -2.59 14.14
N GLU A 215 -10.06 -3.32 13.03
CA GLU A 215 -9.73 -4.77 12.99
C GLU A 215 -8.23 -5.06 12.72
N LYS A 216 -7.81 -6.32 12.95
CA LYS A 216 -6.42 -6.79 12.75
C LYS A 216 -6.20 -7.31 11.34
#